data_AF-A0A968X5L7-F1
#
_entry.id   AF-A0A968X5L7-F1
#
_cell.length_a   1.000
_cell.length_b   1.000
_cell.length_c   1.000
_cell.angle_alpha   90.00
_cell.angle_beta   90.00
_cell.angle_gamma   90.00
#
_symmetry.space_group_name_H-M   'P 1'
#
loop_
_entity.id
_entity.type
_entity.pdbx_description
1 polymer ?
#
loop_
_entity_poly.entity_id
_entity_poly.type
_entity_poly.pdbx_seq_one_letter_code
_entity_poly.pdbx_strand_id
1 'polypeptide(L)'
;MKYRFLATQGALAAVCVFSLASCGITKVAQCNSLSTVVNRAQDITKKVKGMEGDIEKEFASAKDPAGVQAATKKVAGLMGTIKDDVTKLSKDLEAVKLQDEKLVGFQTRAVKNYNDGIKAMEEMIKGMETLGSINLTDSASAGKAKEASSSIEAAAKTLNTMDTTEAGIAKEFNGYCDVKGAK
;
A
#
# COMPACT_ATOMS: atom_id res chain seq x y z
N MET A 1 60.07 20.20 21.75
CA MET A 1 59.85 21.21 20.69
C MET A 1 58.68 22.08 21.09
N LYS A 2 58.90 23.40 21.09
CA LYS A 2 57.95 24.46 21.43
C LYS A 2 57.04 24.73 20.23
N TYR A 3 55.75 24.96 20.46
CA TYR A 3 55.05 26.08 19.83
C TYR A 3 54.10 26.72 20.84
N ARG A 4 54.48 27.90 21.31
CA ARG A 4 53.60 28.92 21.85
C ARG A 4 53.20 29.82 20.67
N PHE A 5 51.92 30.14 20.53
CA PHE A 5 51.53 31.45 20.03
C PHE A 5 50.32 31.94 20.81
N LEU A 6 50.51 33.12 21.40
CA LEU A 6 49.56 33.88 22.18
C LEU A 6 48.67 34.73 21.25
N ALA A 7 47.43 34.84 21.69
CA ALA A 7 46.41 35.88 21.47
C ALA A 7 46.73 37.09 20.57
N THR A 8 45.75 37.45 19.75
CA THR A 8 45.37 38.83 19.46
C THR A 8 43.86 38.96 19.51
N GLN A 9 43.38 39.84 20.40
CA GLN A 9 42.00 40.31 20.43
C GLN A 9 41.76 41.24 19.23
N GLY A 10 40.65 41.01 18.54
CA GLY A 10 40.08 41.94 17.57
C GLY A 10 38.57 41.74 17.58
N ALA A 11 37.88 42.61 18.32
CA ALA A 11 36.43 42.70 18.27
C ALA A 11 36.02 43.23 16.89
N LEU A 12 35.45 42.37 16.07
CA LEU A 12 34.50 42.75 15.04
C LEU A 12 33.24 41.93 15.29
N ALA A 13 32.18 42.65 15.65
CA ALA A 13 30.82 42.16 15.75
C ALA A 13 30.37 41.62 14.40
N ALA A 14 30.64 40.33 14.13
CA ALA A 14 29.82 39.56 13.23
C ALA A 14 28.62 39.12 14.07
N VAL A 15 27.52 39.88 13.96
CA VAL A 15 26.19 39.32 14.18
C VAL A 15 26.06 38.21 13.15
N CYS A 16 26.54 37.01 13.50
CA CYS A 16 26.05 35.78 12.92
C CYS A 16 24.60 35.71 13.38
N VAL A 17 23.73 36.37 12.60
CA VAL A 17 22.39 35.85 12.36
C VAL A 17 22.67 34.44 11.84
N PHE A 18 22.80 33.48 12.77
CA PHE A 18 22.36 32.13 12.52
C PHE A 18 20.89 32.33 12.21
N SER A 19 20.63 32.61 10.92
CA SER A 19 19.44 32.13 10.28
C SER A 19 19.36 30.71 10.77
N LEU A 20 18.44 30.47 11.70
CA LEU A 20 17.82 29.17 11.88
C LEU A 20 17.18 28.91 10.52
N ALA A 21 18.00 28.65 9.49
CA ALA A 21 17.66 27.85 8.36
C ALA A 21 17.16 26.60 9.05
N SER A 22 15.82 26.54 9.12
CA SER A 22 15.09 25.42 9.64
C SER A 22 15.83 24.20 9.15
N CYS A 23 16.37 23.41 10.08
CA CYS A 23 16.84 22.07 9.79
C CYS A 23 15.59 21.26 9.42
N GLY A 24 15.01 21.56 8.26
CA GLY A 24 13.94 20.81 7.65
C GLY A 24 14.43 19.39 7.44
N ILE A 25 13.50 18.45 7.51
CA ILE A 25 13.84 17.04 7.35
C ILE A 25 14.48 16.89 5.96
N THR A 26 15.70 16.35 5.90
CA THR A 26 16.43 16.22 4.63
C THR A 26 15.63 15.34 3.67
N LYS A 27 15.77 15.56 2.35
CA LYS A 27 15.16 14.70 1.32
C LYS A 27 15.47 13.22 1.56
N VAL A 28 16.70 12.89 1.94
CA VAL A 28 17.12 11.51 2.24
C VAL A 28 16.36 10.93 3.42
N ALA A 29 16.21 11.69 4.51
CA ALA A 29 15.43 11.24 5.67
C ALA A 29 13.94 11.05 5.33
N GLN A 30 13.36 11.91 4.48
CA GLN A 30 11.99 11.77 4.00
C GLN A 30 11.82 10.54 3.08
N CYS A 31 12.75 10.31 2.14
CA CYS A 31 12.79 9.10 1.32
C CYS A 31 12.84 7.82 2.19
N ASN A 32 13.75 7.77 3.17
CA ASN A 32 13.88 6.62 4.06
C ASN A 32 12.60 6.37 4.88
N SER A 33 11.94 7.44 5.35
CA SER A 33 10.68 7.34 6.08
C SER A 33 9.58 6.73 5.20
N LEU A 34 9.47 7.18 3.95
CA LEU A 34 8.48 6.67 3.01
C LEU A 34 8.78 5.21 2.62
N SER A 35 10.04 4.89 2.29
CA SER A 35 10.47 3.52 1.96
C SER A 35 10.21 2.53 3.09
N THR A 36 10.41 2.94 4.35
CA THR A 36 10.15 2.08 5.50
C THR A 36 8.68 1.64 5.57
N VAL A 37 7.75 2.55 5.25
CA VAL A 37 6.33 2.22 5.21
C VAL A 37 6.02 1.34 4.00
N VAL A 38 6.46 1.73 2.80
CA VAL A 38 6.19 0.99 1.56
C VAL A 38 6.76 -0.43 1.59
N ASN A 39 7.91 -0.65 2.23
CA ASN A 39 8.49 -2.00 2.34
C ASN A 39 7.58 -2.99 3.08
N ARG A 40 6.64 -2.53 3.92
CA ARG A 40 5.65 -3.41 4.55
C ARG A 40 4.62 -3.97 3.56
N ALA A 41 4.46 -3.36 2.39
CA ALA A 41 3.68 -3.95 1.30
C ALA A 41 4.20 -5.34 0.91
N GLN A 42 5.52 -5.59 1.03
CA GLN A 42 6.11 -6.90 0.74
C GLN A 42 5.57 -8.01 1.64
N ASP A 43 5.28 -7.70 2.91
CA ASP A 43 4.73 -8.69 3.84
C ASP A 43 3.27 -9.00 3.49
N ILE A 44 2.51 -8.01 3.03
CA ILE A 44 1.17 -8.20 2.47
C ILE A 44 1.27 -9.08 1.21
N THR A 45 2.18 -8.79 0.28
CA THR A 45 2.37 -9.60 -0.93
C THR A 45 2.72 -11.06 -0.60
N LYS A 46 3.59 -11.31 0.37
CA LYS A 46 3.90 -12.67 0.83
C LYS A 46 2.66 -13.36 1.38
N LYS A 47 1.85 -12.64 2.16
CA LYS A 47 0.60 -13.15 2.72
C LYS A 47 -0.41 -13.51 1.62
N VAL A 48 -0.58 -12.65 0.62
CA VAL A 48 -1.45 -12.91 -0.55
C VAL A 48 -1.00 -14.18 -1.27
N LYS A 49 0.30 -14.31 -1.59
CA LYS A 49 0.84 -15.52 -2.23
C LYS A 49 0.63 -16.78 -1.39
N GLY A 50 0.74 -16.67 -0.07
CA GLY A 50 0.41 -17.77 0.84
C GLY A 50 -1.07 -18.16 0.78
N MET A 51 -1.96 -17.17 0.66
CA MET A 51 -3.41 -17.38 0.58
C MET A 51 -3.86 -17.94 -0.77
N GLU A 52 -3.18 -17.68 -1.88
CA GLU A 52 -3.53 -18.23 -3.20
C GLU A 52 -3.66 -19.76 -3.17
N GLY A 53 -2.69 -20.44 -2.54
CA GLY A 53 -2.72 -21.89 -2.39
C GLY A 53 -3.82 -22.38 -1.44
N ASP A 54 -4.25 -21.57 -0.48
CA ASP A 54 -5.38 -21.90 0.39
C ASP A 54 -6.71 -21.72 -0.35
N ILE A 55 -6.86 -20.63 -1.11
CA ILE A 55 -8.04 -20.34 -1.94
C ILE A 55 -8.26 -21.46 -2.96
N GLU A 56 -7.20 -21.88 -3.66
CA GLU A 56 -7.28 -22.97 -4.64
C GLU A 56 -7.75 -24.28 -3.98
N LYS A 57 -7.20 -24.62 -2.81
CA LYS A 57 -7.62 -25.82 -2.05
C LYS A 57 -9.09 -25.74 -1.61
N GLU A 58 -9.55 -24.59 -1.13
CA GLU A 58 -10.96 -24.42 -0.73
C GLU A 58 -11.90 -24.75 -1.89
N PHE A 59 -11.65 -24.16 -3.06
CA PHE A 59 -12.50 -24.41 -4.24
C PHE A 59 -12.31 -25.80 -4.83
N ALA A 60 -11.10 -26.36 -4.86
CA ALA A 60 -10.85 -27.72 -5.33
C ALA A 60 -11.53 -28.78 -4.46
N SER A 61 -11.73 -28.49 -3.16
CA SER A 61 -12.42 -29.38 -2.23
C SER A 61 -13.94 -29.30 -2.30
N ALA A 62 -14.49 -28.25 -2.93
CA ALA A 62 -15.93 -28.03 -3.07
C ALA A 62 -16.53 -28.96 -4.14
N LYS A 63 -17.31 -29.95 -3.72
CA LYS A 63 -17.92 -30.96 -4.62
C LYS A 63 -19.37 -30.67 -4.98
N ASP A 64 -20.02 -29.77 -4.24
CA ASP A 64 -21.43 -29.46 -4.37
C ASP A 64 -21.68 -27.95 -4.10
N PRO A 65 -22.89 -27.44 -4.36
CA PRO A 65 -23.21 -26.04 -4.11
C PRO A 65 -22.98 -25.57 -2.67
N ALA A 66 -23.18 -26.42 -1.66
CA ALA A 66 -22.94 -26.07 -0.27
C ALA A 66 -21.44 -25.92 0.02
N GLY A 67 -20.61 -26.78 -0.57
CA GLY A 67 -19.16 -26.65 -0.55
C GLY A 67 -18.68 -25.37 -1.21
N VAL A 68 -19.27 -24.98 -2.35
CA VAL A 68 -18.94 -23.71 -3.01
C VAL A 68 -19.31 -22.52 -2.13
N GLN A 69 -20.48 -22.54 -1.48
CA GLN A 69 -20.89 -21.48 -0.55
C GLN A 69 -19.96 -21.37 0.68
N ALA A 70 -19.48 -22.50 1.18
CA ALA A 70 -18.51 -22.51 2.28
C ALA A 70 -17.16 -21.94 1.84
N ALA A 71 -16.68 -22.35 0.66
CA ALA A 71 -15.45 -21.84 0.07
C ALA A 71 -15.52 -20.32 -0.16
N THR A 72 -16.59 -19.80 -0.78
CA THR A 72 -16.73 -18.35 -1.03
C THR A 72 -16.73 -17.53 0.25
N LYS A 73 -17.42 -17.99 1.31
CA LYS A 73 -17.39 -17.32 2.63
C LYS A 73 -16.00 -17.31 3.24
N LYS A 74 -15.27 -18.42 3.15
CA LYS A 74 -13.91 -18.49 3.69
C LYS A 74 -12.95 -17.58 2.92
N VAL A 75 -13.04 -17.57 1.59
CA VAL A 75 -12.22 -16.69 0.74
C VAL A 75 -12.56 -15.22 0.99
N ALA A 76 -13.83 -14.88 1.18
CA ALA A 76 -14.25 -13.52 1.58
C ALA A 76 -13.58 -13.10 2.91
N GLY A 77 -13.50 -13.99 3.89
CA GLY A 77 -12.80 -13.74 5.15
C GLY A 77 -11.28 -13.53 5.00
N LEU A 78 -10.62 -14.34 4.16
CA LEU A 78 -9.20 -14.19 3.83
C LEU A 78 -8.94 -12.84 3.14
N MET A 79 -9.77 -12.48 2.16
CA MET A 79 -9.71 -11.19 1.48
C MET A 79 -9.96 -10.02 2.43
N GLY A 80 -10.89 -10.15 3.38
CA GLY A 80 -11.13 -9.14 4.41
C GLY A 80 -9.88 -8.86 5.24
N THR A 81 -9.12 -9.91 5.56
CA THR A 81 -7.86 -9.77 6.29
C THR A 81 -6.81 -9.00 5.47
N ILE A 82 -6.67 -9.29 4.17
CA ILE A 82 -5.76 -8.55 3.28
C ILE A 82 -6.19 -7.09 3.17
N LYS A 83 -7.50 -6.85 3.00
CA LYS A 83 -8.07 -5.50 2.94
C LYS A 83 -7.68 -4.68 4.17
N ASP A 84 -7.80 -5.27 5.36
CA ASP A 84 -7.48 -4.58 6.61
C ASP A 84 -5.99 -4.26 6.72
N ASP A 85 -5.11 -5.17 6.28
CA ASP A 85 -3.66 -4.93 6.22
C ASP A 85 -3.31 -3.79 5.24
N VAL A 86 -3.92 -3.77 4.04
CA VAL A 86 -3.73 -2.69 3.06
C VAL A 86 -4.31 -1.37 3.57
N THR A 87 -5.45 -1.41 4.28
CA THR A 87 -6.03 -0.23 4.93
C THR A 87 -5.09 0.36 5.97
N LYS A 88 -4.46 -0.49 6.79
CA LYS A 88 -3.45 -0.06 7.76
C LYS A 88 -2.23 0.52 7.06
N LEU A 89 -1.73 -0.12 6.00
CA LEU A 89 -0.61 0.38 5.21
C LEU A 89 -0.90 1.77 4.62
N SER A 90 -2.09 1.95 4.02
CA SER A 90 -2.53 3.24 3.45
C SER A 90 -2.54 4.36 4.50
N LYS A 91 -3.12 4.10 5.69
CA LYS A 91 -3.12 5.06 6.81
C LYS A 91 -1.73 5.38 7.32
N ASP A 92 -0.88 4.37 7.47
CA ASP A 92 0.50 4.57 7.90
C ASP A 92 1.29 5.37 6.86
N LEU A 93 0.98 5.18 5.57
CA LEU A 93 1.59 5.92 4.48
C LEU A 93 1.15 7.38 4.53
N GLU A 94 -0.14 7.67 4.69
CA GLU A 94 -0.68 9.03 4.89
C GLU A 94 -0.06 9.74 6.10
N ALA A 95 0.25 9.00 7.17
CA ALA A 95 0.82 9.56 8.40
C ALA A 95 2.29 10.00 8.27
N VAL A 96 2.99 9.62 7.20
CA VAL A 96 4.37 10.06 6.95
C VAL A 96 4.39 11.56 6.68
N LYS A 97 5.07 12.32 7.55
CA LYS A 97 5.22 13.77 7.38
C LYS A 97 6.27 14.08 6.34
N LEU A 98 5.84 14.64 5.22
CA LEU A 98 6.70 15.04 4.10
C LEU A 98 6.61 16.56 3.90
N GLN A 99 7.74 17.14 3.52
CA GLN A 99 7.89 18.55 3.15
C GLN A 99 8.27 18.71 1.67
N ASP A 100 8.92 17.71 1.09
CA ASP A 100 9.27 17.70 -0.33
C ASP A 100 8.01 17.43 -1.19
N GLU A 101 7.66 18.37 -2.05
CA GLU A 101 6.43 18.31 -2.87
C GLU A 101 6.36 17.08 -3.79
N LYS A 102 7.50 16.60 -4.29
CA LYS A 102 7.53 15.38 -5.12
C LYS A 102 7.26 14.14 -4.28
N LEU A 103 7.83 14.08 -3.07
CA LEU A 103 7.54 12.99 -2.13
C LEU A 103 6.07 13.00 -1.69
N VAL A 104 5.49 14.18 -1.43
CA VAL A 104 4.04 14.33 -1.17
C VAL A 104 3.22 13.83 -2.36
N GLY A 105 3.64 14.14 -3.59
CA GLY A 105 3.02 13.64 -4.81
C GLY A 105 3.07 12.11 -4.96
N PHE A 106 4.19 11.47 -4.59
CA PHE A 106 4.30 10.01 -4.57
C PHE A 106 3.40 9.38 -3.51
N GLN A 107 3.44 9.91 -2.27
CA GLN A 107 2.59 9.47 -1.17
C GLN A 107 1.12 9.55 -1.56
N THR A 108 0.67 10.70 -2.08
CA THR A 108 -0.73 10.92 -2.48
C THR A 108 -1.19 9.91 -3.53
N ARG A 109 -0.38 9.66 -4.57
CA ARG A 109 -0.71 8.68 -5.61
C ARG A 109 -0.74 7.24 -5.09
N ALA A 110 0.21 6.88 -4.23
CA ALA A 110 0.27 5.54 -3.63
C ALA A 110 -0.92 5.29 -2.69
N VAL A 111 -1.23 6.25 -1.82
CA VAL A 111 -2.43 6.23 -0.95
C VAL A 111 -3.70 6.08 -1.79
N LYS A 112 -3.84 6.88 -2.85
CA LYS A 112 -4.99 6.76 -3.76
C LYS A 112 -5.07 5.36 -4.37
N ASN A 113 -3.95 4.82 -4.87
CA ASN A 113 -3.89 3.48 -5.44
C ASN A 113 -4.35 2.41 -4.43
N TYR A 114 -3.85 2.46 -3.19
CA TYR A 114 -4.27 1.53 -2.13
C TYR A 114 -5.75 1.71 -1.77
N ASN A 115 -6.26 2.94 -1.70
CA ASN A 115 -7.68 3.20 -1.42
C ASN A 115 -8.61 2.69 -2.54
N ASP A 116 -8.19 2.78 -3.80
CA ASP A 116 -8.92 2.19 -4.92
C ASP A 116 -8.94 0.66 -4.82
N GLY A 117 -7.85 0.04 -4.34
CA GLY A 117 -7.78 -1.38 -4.07
C GLY A 117 -8.59 -1.88 -2.91
N ILE A 118 -8.62 -1.12 -1.82
CA ILE A 118 -9.48 -1.39 -0.67
C ILE A 118 -10.93 -1.48 -1.14
N LYS A 119 -11.40 -0.52 -1.94
CA LYS A 119 -12.75 -0.55 -2.53
C LYS A 119 -12.96 -1.77 -3.44
N ALA A 120 -11.99 -2.09 -4.28
CA ALA A 120 -12.08 -3.29 -5.13
C ALA A 120 -12.18 -4.58 -4.31
N MET A 121 -11.37 -4.73 -3.25
CA MET A 121 -11.46 -5.86 -2.33
C MET A 121 -12.82 -5.91 -1.63
N GLU A 122 -13.40 -4.77 -1.22
CA GLU A 122 -14.74 -4.73 -0.63
C GLU A 122 -15.82 -5.21 -1.60
N GLU A 123 -15.78 -4.78 -2.86
CA GLU A 123 -16.72 -5.24 -3.87
C GLU A 123 -16.55 -6.74 -4.17
N MET A 124 -15.31 -7.24 -4.18
CA MET A 124 -15.05 -8.67 -4.33
C MET A 124 -15.59 -9.48 -3.14
N ILE A 125 -15.37 -9.01 -1.91
CA ILE A 125 -15.91 -9.63 -0.68
C ILE A 125 -17.44 -9.69 -0.74
N LYS A 126 -18.11 -8.58 -1.06
CA LYS A 126 -19.59 -8.53 -1.21
C LYS A 126 -20.09 -9.49 -2.28
N GLY A 127 -19.38 -9.58 -3.41
CA GLY A 127 -19.71 -10.55 -4.46
C GLY A 127 -19.61 -11.99 -3.97
N MET A 128 -18.53 -12.33 -3.27
CA MET A 128 -18.34 -13.67 -2.69
C MET A 128 -19.38 -14.00 -1.61
N GLU A 129 -19.72 -13.05 -0.74
CA GLU A 129 -20.78 -13.21 0.27
C GLU A 129 -22.15 -13.41 -0.38
N THR A 130 -22.42 -12.69 -1.47
CA THR A 130 -23.64 -12.89 -2.28
C THR A 130 -23.67 -14.30 -2.86
N LEU A 131 -22.59 -14.75 -3.50
CA LEU A 131 -22.49 -16.13 -4.01
C LEU A 131 -22.62 -17.17 -2.90
N GLY A 132 -22.07 -16.88 -1.71
CA GLY A 132 -22.14 -17.76 -0.55
C GLY A 132 -23.50 -17.79 0.17
N SER A 133 -24.45 -16.93 -0.21
CA SER A 133 -25.76 -16.81 0.43
C SER A 133 -26.94 -17.16 -0.49
N ILE A 134 -26.74 -17.21 -1.81
CA ILE A 134 -27.78 -17.61 -2.76
C ILE A 134 -27.90 -19.12 -2.92
N ASN A 135 -29.11 -19.61 -3.18
CA ASN A 135 -29.31 -21.01 -3.57
C ASN A 135 -28.93 -21.19 -5.06
N LEU A 136 -27.75 -21.74 -5.33
CA LEU A 136 -27.22 -21.91 -6.69
C LEU A 136 -28.04 -22.87 -7.57
N THR A 137 -28.93 -23.69 -6.97
CA THR A 137 -29.81 -24.59 -7.74
C THR A 137 -31.14 -23.94 -8.12
N ASP A 138 -31.41 -22.74 -7.60
CA ASP A 138 -32.64 -22.00 -7.88
C ASP A 138 -32.43 -21.07 -9.09
N SER A 139 -33.26 -21.23 -10.13
CA SER A 139 -33.20 -20.40 -11.33
C SER A 139 -33.48 -18.92 -11.05
N ALA A 140 -34.22 -18.60 -9.97
CA ALA A 140 -34.43 -17.22 -9.53
C ALA A 140 -33.13 -16.56 -9.01
N SER A 141 -32.12 -17.35 -8.64
CA SER A 141 -30.83 -16.85 -8.15
C SER A 141 -29.82 -16.53 -9.27
N ALA A 142 -30.11 -16.90 -10.52
CA ALA A 142 -29.19 -16.71 -11.65
C ALA A 142 -28.81 -15.24 -11.89
N GLY A 143 -29.76 -14.31 -11.72
CA GLY A 143 -29.49 -12.86 -11.85
C GLY A 143 -28.48 -12.37 -10.81
N LYS A 144 -28.69 -12.72 -9.54
CA LYS A 144 -27.80 -12.35 -8.43
C LYS A 144 -26.41 -12.99 -8.57
N ALA A 145 -26.35 -14.24 -9.02
CA ALA A 145 -25.08 -14.92 -9.29
C ALA A 145 -24.28 -14.19 -10.38
N LYS A 146 -24.95 -13.74 -11.45
CA LYS A 146 -24.33 -12.98 -12.53
C LYS A 146 -23.82 -11.62 -12.05
N GLU A 147 -24.63 -10.87 -11.32
CA GLU A 147 -24.23 -9.58 -10.74
C GLU A 147 -23.01 -9.72 -9.83
N ALA A 148 -23.04 -10.68 -8.90
CA ALA A 148 -21.93 -10.96 -8.01
C ALA A 148 -20.64 -11.32 -8.77
N SER A 149 -20.75 -12.17 -9.80
CA SER A 149 -19.63 -12.55 -10.65
C SER A 149 -19.05 -11.36 -11.42
N SER A 150 -19.91 -10.47 -11.95
CA SER A 150 -19.48 -9.25 -12.63
C SER A 150 -18.77 -8.28 -11.68
N SER A 151 -19.25 -8.13 -10.44
CA SER A 151 -18.57 -7.32 -9.41
C SER A 151 -17.20 -7.88 -9.07
N ILE A 152 -17.08 -9.21 -8.91
CA ILE A 152 -15.79 -9.89 -8.68
C ILE A 152 -14.83 -9.65 -9.85
N GLU A 153 -15.29 -9.81 -11.10
CA GLU A 153 -14.45 -9.61 -12.27
C GLU A 153 -13.98 -8.15 -12.41
N ALA A 154 -14.87 -7.18 -12.17
CA ALA A 154 -14.52 -5.76 -12.20
C ALA A 154 -13.49 -5.42 -11.11
N ALA A 155 -13.70 -5.93 -9.89
CA ALA A 155 -12.74 -5.78 -8.79
C ALA A 155 -11.38 -6.39 -9.13
N ALA A 156 -11.35 -7.59 -9.72
CA ALA A 156 -10.10 -8.24 -10.14
C ALA A 156 -9.34 -7.39 -11.18
N LYS A 157 -10.05 -6.77 -12.15
CA LYS A 157 -9.44 -5.84 -13.12
C LYS A 157 -8.84 -4.61 -12.44
N THR A 158 -9.53 -4.04 -11.45
CA THR A 158 -8.99 -2.93 -10.66
C THR A 158 -7.73 -3.34 -9.92
N LEU A 159 -7.71 -4.49 -9.24
CA LEU A 159 -6.54 -4.99 -8.52
C LEU A 159 -5.35 -5.24 -9.47
N ASN A 160 -5.58 -5.78 -10.67
CA ASN A 160 -4.52 -5.94 -11.68
C ASN A 160 -3.98 -4.58 -12.17
N THR A 161 -4.84 -3.58 -12.32
CA THR A 161 -4.43 -2.22 -12.72
C THR A 161 -3.60 -1.53 -11.62
N MET A 162 -3.89 -1.84 -10.36
CA MET A 162 -3.12 -1.30 -9.24
C MET A 162 -1.69 -1.80 -9.21
N ASP A 163 -1.44 -3.07 -9.52
CA ASP A 163 -0.08 -3.63 -9.60
C ASP A 163 0.77 -2.85 -10.61
N THR A 164 0.18 -2.55 -11.78
CA THR A 164 0.84 -1.72 -12.81
C THR A 164 1.07 -0.29 -12.33
N THR A 165 0.08 0.31 -11.66
CA THR A 165 0.20 1.66 -11.10
C THR A 165 1.27 1.74 -10.01
N GLU A 166 1.31 0.74 -9.12
CA GLU A 166 2.28 0.65 -8.02
C GLU A 166 3.70 0.49 -8.57
N ALA A 167 3.91 -0.37 -9.57
CA ALA A 167 5.20 -0.51 -10.23
C ALA A 167 5.68 0.81 -10.86
N GLY A 168 4.76 1.58 -11.46
CA GLY A 168 5.04 2.92 -11.99
C GLY A 168 5.48 3.90 -10.91
N ILE A 169 4.69 4.01 -9.82
CA ILE A 169 5.00 4.88 -8.68
C ILE A 169 6.34 4.48 -8.04
N ALA A 170 6.57 3.19 -7.82
CA ALA A 170 7.82 2.68 -7.23
C ALA A 170 9.04 3.02 -8.09
N LYS A 171 8.92 2.88 -9.42
CA LYS A 171 10.00 3.24 -10.34
C LYS A 171 10.33 4.73 -10.30
N GLU A 172 9.32 5.59 -10.31
CA GLU A 172 9.51 7.05 -10.21
C GLU A 172 10.09 7.45 -8.85
N PHE A 173 9.59 6.84 -7.77
CA PHE A 173 10.07 7.06 -6.40
C PHE A 173 11.53 6.65 -6.26
N ASN A 174 11.90 5.45 -6.69
CA ASN A 174 13.29 4.97 -6.64
C ASN A 174 14.19 5.88 -7.49
N GLY A 175 13.76 6.23 -8.71
CA GLY A 175 14.50 7.19 -9.54
C GLY A 175 14.71 8.55 -8.88
N TYR A 176 13.76 9.01 -8.05
CA TYR A 176 13.89 10.27 -7.32
C TYR A 176 14.75 10.17 -6.06
N CYS A 177 14.65 9.06 -5.32
CA CYS A 177 15.35 8.85 -4.05
C CYS A 177 16.75 8.25 -4.22
N ASP A 178 17.04 7.55 -5.32
CA ASP A 178 18.36 7.03 -5.70
C ASP A 178 19.28 8.11 -6.32
N VAL A 179 18.79 9.34 -6.51
CA VAL A 179 19.65 10.47 -6.86
C VAL A 179 20.55 10.75 -5.66
N LYS A 180 21.71 10.10 -5.65
CA LYS A 180 22.80 10.21 -4.68
C LYS A 180 22.87 11.59 -4.05
N GLY A 181 22.44 11.70 -2.80
CA GLY A 181 22.85 12.78 -1.93
C GLY A 181 24.28 12.53 -1.47
N ALA A 182 25.23 13.29 -2.02
CA ALA A 182 26.55 13.58 -1.45
C ALA A 182 27.44 12.37 -1.08
N LYS A 183 28.19 11.88 -2.07
CA LYS A 183 29.67 11.87 -2.06
C LYS A 183 30.18 11.72 -3.49
#